data_AF-A0A3D5NTD2-F1
#
_entry.id   AF-A0A3D5NTD2-F1
#
_cell.length_a   1.000
_cell.length_b   1.000
_cell.length_c   1.000
_cell.angle_alpha   90.00
_cell.angle_beta   90.00
_cell.angle_gamma   90.00
#
_symmetry.space_group_name_H-M   'P 1'
#
loop_
_entity.id
_entity.type
_entity.pdbx_description
1 polymer ?
#
loop_
_entity_poly.entity_id
_entity_poly.type
_entity_poly.pdbx_seq_one_letter_code
_entity_poly.pdbx_strand_id
1 'polypeptide(L)'
;LSAKEIEDIRLAASLHDIGKVMVSKDVLQKQEKLSDKEMNQIRKHSEIGYQLLKEVDDYKHLAEIVLSHHEWWNGLGYPRNLKEKQIPLLARIIAVTDAYETMIGKRNYKESIGKDEA
;
A
#
# COMPACT_ATOMS: atom_id res chain seq x y z
N LEU A 1 -5.66 7.50 -18.73
CA LEU A 1 -6.04 6.13 -18.35
C LEU A 1 -7.25 5.75 -19.19
N SER A 2 -7.26 4.55 -19.77
CA SER A 2 -8.41 3.93 -20.42
C SER A 2 -9.50 3.57 -19.39
N ALA A 3 -10.71 3.25 -19.87
CA ALA A 3 -11.81 2.81 -19.00
C ALA A 3 -11.40 1.58 -18.15
N LYS A 4 -10.69 0.63 -18.75
CA LYS A 4 -10.16 -0.56 -18.06
C LYS A 4 -9.16 -0.18 -16.97
N GLU A 5 -8.19 0.69 -17.28
CA GLU A 5 -7.20 1.12 -16.26
C GLU A 5 -7.84 1.88 -15.09
N ILE A 6 -8.95 2.59 -15.32
CA ILE A 6 -9.73 3.24 -14.27
C ILE A 6 -10.45 2.22 -13.38
N GLU A 7 -10.95 1.13 -13.96
CA GLU A 7 -11.52 0.02 -13.19
C GLU A 7 -10.45 -0.74 -12.39
N ASP A 8 -9.34 -1.08 -13.04
CA ASP A 8 -8.22 -1.78 -12.43
C ASP A 8 -7.66 -1.01 -11.23
N ILE A 9 -7.47 0.32 -11.35
CA ILE A 9 -6.98 1.11 -10.22
C ILE A 9 -7.99 1.20 -9.08
N ARG A 10 -9.30 1.30 -9.36
CA ARG A 10 -10.33 1.33 -8.31
C ARG A 10 -10.32 0.04 -7.49
N LEU A 11 -10.23 -1.09 -8.17
CA LEU A 11 -10.20 -2.40 -7.53
C LEU A 11 -8.87 -2.64 -6.80
N ALA A 12 -7.74 -2.33 -7.42
CA ALA A 12 -6.42 -2.43 -6.78
C ALA A 12 -6.31 -1.51 -5.56
N ALA A 13 -6.82 -0.28 -5.62
CA ALA A 13 -6.85 0.63 -4.48
C ALA A 13 -7.73 0.11 -3.35
N SER A 14 -8.82 -0.58 -3.64
CA SER A 14 -9.67 -1.20 -2.59
C SER A 14 -9.01 -2.41 -1.93
N LEU A 15 -8.08 -3.06 -2.64
CA LEU A 15 -7.40 -4.30 -2.22
C LEU A 15 -5.94 -4.09 -1.80
N HIS A 16 -5.39 -2.87 -1.87
CA HIS A 16 -3.95 -2.61 -1.68
C HIS A 16 -3.41 -3.14 -0.34
N ASP A 17 -4.26 -3.11 0.68
CA ASP A 17 -3.95 -3.50 2.05
C ASP A 17 -4.45 -4.90 2.44
N ILE A 18 -4.97 -5.71 1.50
CA ILE A 18 -5.60 -7.01 1.80
C ILE A 18 -4.66 -7.96 2.57
N GLY A 19 -3.35 -7.87 2.32
CA GLY A 19 -2.34 -8.66 3.00
C GLY A 19 -2.19 -8.37 4.50
N LYS A 20 -2.75 -7.25 5.00
CA LYS A 20 -2.77 -6.94 6.44
C LYS A 20 -3.58 -7.96 7.25
N VAL A 21 -4.37 -8.82 6.60
CA VAL A 21 -5.03 -9.97 7.23
C VAL A 21 -4.06 -10.89 7.98
N MET A 22 -2.78 -10.92 7.58
CA MET A 22 -1.72 -11.72 8.23
C MET A 22 -0.97 -10.97 9.33
N VAL A 23 -1.31 -9.70 9.60
CA VAL A 23 -0.71 -8.91 10.68
C VAL A 23 -1.58 -9.02 11.92
N SER A 24 -0.98 -9.32 13.07
CA SER A 24 -1.71 -9.44 14.33
C SER A 24 -2.43 -8.13 14.70
N LYS A 25 -3.63 -8.24 15.27
CA LYS A 25 -4.40 -7.08 15.74
C LYS A 25 -3.63 -6.20 16.72
N ASP A 26 -2.86 -6.79 17.64
CA ASP A 26 -2.06 -6.05 18.62
C ASP A 26 -1.08 -5.09 17.94
N VAL A 27 -0.45 -5.52 16.84
CA VAL A 27 0.45 -4.66 16.04
C VAL A 27 -0.33 -3.59 15.27
N LEU A 28 -1.46 -3.93 14.67
CA LEU A 28 -2.28 -2.97 13.91
C LEU A 28 -2.92 -1.90 14.81
N GLN A 29 -3.26 -2.25 16.06
CA GLN A 29 -3.98 -1.39 17.00
C GLN A 29 -3.07 -0.69 18.02
N LYS A 30 -1.75 -0.92 17.94
CA LYS A 30 -0.78 -0.33 18.87
C LYS A 30 -0.81 1.20 18.82
N GLN A 31 -0.89 1.82 20.00
CA GLN A 31 -0.88 3.27 20.18
C GLN A 31 0.55 3.82 20.31
N GLU A 32 1.51 2.96 20.65
CA GLU A 32 2.91 3.30 20.74
C GLU A 32 3.60 3.17 19.38
N LYS A 33 4.81 3.74 19.29
CA LYS A 33 5.67 3.54 18.12
C LYS A 33 5.97 2.05 17.95
N LEU A 34 5.76 1.55 16.73
CA LEU A 34 6.13 0.19 16.35
C LEU A 34 7.65 0.01 16.39
N SER A 35 8.08 -1.14 16.90
CA SER A 35 9.46 -1.61 16.76
C SER A 35 9.78 -1.95 15.30
N ASP A 36 11.07 -2.03 14.95
CA ASP A 36 11.48 -2.39 13.59
C ASP A 36 10.96 -3.77 13.16
N LYS A 37 10.84 -4.71 14.11
CA LYS A 37 10.28 -6.03 13.87
C LYS A 37 8.80 -5.96 13.51
N GLU A 38 8.02 -5.21 14.26
CA GLU A 38 6.58 -5.00 14.01
C GLU A 38 6.36 -4.25 12.69
N MET A 39 7.18 -3.22 12.42
CA MET A 39 7.14 -2.50 11.15
C MET A 39 7.47 -3.41 9.97
N ASN A 40 8.47 -4.28 10.09
CA ASN A 40 8.79 -5.26 9.05
C ASN A 40 7.67 -6.28 8.85
N GLN A 41 6.91 -6.64 9.89
CA GLN A 41 5.71 -7.46 9.73
C GLN A 41 4.63 -6.73 8.94
N ILE A 42 4.40 -5.44 9.23
CA ILE A 42 3.45 -4.63 8.45
C ILE A 42 3.92 -4.55 6.99
N ARG A 43 5.18 -4.23 6.71
CA ARG A 43 5.69 -4.09 5.33
C ARG A 43 5.45 -5.32 4.45
N LYS A 44 5.43 -6.52 5.03
CA LYS A 44 5.14 -7.76 4.29
C LYS A 44 3.72 -7.85 3.73
N HIS A 45 2.79 -6.98 4.13
CA HIS A 45 1.41 -7.02 3.62
C HIS A 45 1.33 -6.84 2.10
N SER A 46 2.24 -6.05 1.48
CA SER A 46 2.22 -5.88 0.02
C SER A 46 2.61 -7.17 -0.70
N GLU A 47 3.61 -7.90 -0.19
CA GLU A 47 4.01 -9.21 -0.70
C GLU A 47 2.91 -10.25 -0.48
N ILE A 48 2.27 -10.26 0.69
CA ILE A 48 1.17 -11.18 1.01
C ILE A 48 -0.04 -10.88 0.13
N GLY A 49 -0.39 -9.60 -0.05
CA GLY A 49 -1.46 -9.18 -0.95
C GLY A 49 -1.21 -9.61 -2.39
N TYR A 50 0.02 -9.48 -2.87
CA TYR A 50 0.43 -10.03 -4.17
C TYR A 50 0.17 -11.54 -4.28
N GLN A 51 0.59 -12.33 -3.28
CA GLN A 51 0.36 -13.77 -3.32
C GLN A 51 -1.14 -14.10 -3.32
N LEU A 52 -1.94 -13.45 -2.48
CA LEU A 52 -3.39 -13.67 -2.43
C LEU A 52 -4.08 -13.36 -3.77
N LEU A 53 -3.74 -12.23 -4.40
CA LEU A 53 -4.38 -11.82 -5.65
C LEU A 53 -3.90 -12.63 -6.85
N LYS A 54 -2.66 -13.13 -6.84
CA LYS A 54 -2.10 -13.94 -7.93
C LYS A 54 -2.78 -15.29 -8.09
N GLU A 55 -3.33 -15.84 -7.02
CA GLU A 55 -4.05 -17.12 -6.99
C GLU A 55 -5.51 -17.02 -7.45
N VAL A 56 -6.04 -15.80 -7.64
CA VAL A 56 -7.41 -15.56 -8.11
C VAL A 56 -7.34 -15.02 -9.54
N ASP A 57 -7.83 -15.79 -10.52
CA ASP A 57 -7.71 -15.44 -11.94
C ASP A 57 -8.26 -14.04 -12.26
N ASP A 58 -9.38 -13.66 -11.66
CA ASP A 58 -10.02 -12.34 -11.84
C ASP A 58 -9.20 -11.16 -11.28
N TYR A 59 -8.23 -11.41 -10.38
CA TYR A 59 -7.46 -10.36 -9.71
C TYR A 59 -5.96 -10.43 -9.99
N LYS A 60 -5.50 -11.48 -10.69
CA LYS A 60 -4.08 -11.71 -10.96
C LYS A 60 -3.40 -10.54 -11.67
N HIS A 61 -4.11 -9.83 -12.54
CA HIS A 61 -3.57 -8.64 -13.24
C HIS A 61 -3.34 -7.44 -12.32
N LEU A 62 -3.96 -7.43 -11.13
CA LEU A 62 -3.81 -6.36 -10.13
C LEU A 62 -2.68 -6.63 -9.14
N ALA A 63 -2.23 -7.88 -9.02
CA ALA A 63 -1.26 -8.29 -8.01
C ALA A 63 0.02 -7.42 -8.03
N GLU A 64 0.53 -7.10 -9.22
CA GLU A 64 1.73 -6.27 -9.39
C GLU A 64 1.53 -4.82 -8.92
N ILE A 65 0.32 -4.29 -9.08
CA ILE A 65 -0.06 -2.95 -8.61
C ILE A 65 -0.04 -2.95 -7.08
N VAL A 66 -0.67 -3.95 -6.46
CA VAL A 66 -0.71 -4.12 -5.00
C VAL A 66 0.67 -4.41 -4.43
N LEU A 67 1.54 -5.16 -5.11
CA LEU A 67 2.91 -5.38 -4.64
C LEU A 67 3.70 -4.06 -4.53
N SER A 68 3.43 -3.14 -5.46
CA SER A 68 4.30 -1.98 -5.72
C SER A 68 3.78 -0.67 -5.12
N HIS A 69 2.65 -0.68 -4.41
CA HIS A 69 2.01 0.57 -3.94
C HIS A 69 2.82 1.30 -2.85
N HIS A 70 3.81 0.64 -2.26
CA HIS A 70 4.78 1.25 -1.34
C HIS A 70 6.18 1.46 -1.94
N GLU A 71 6.33 1.28 -3.25
CA GLU A 71 7.53 1.70 -3.96
C GLU A 71 7.54 3.22 -4.10
N TRP A 72 8.70 3.83 -3.88
CA TRP A 72 8.85 5.28 -3.91
C TRP A 72 9.64 5.69 -5.14
N TRP A 73 9.32 6.85 -5.71
CA TRP A 73 9.96 7.35 -6.93
C TRP A 73 11.50 7.32 -6.87
N ASN A 74 12.07 7.57 -5.69
CA ASN A 74 13.51 7.57 -5.41
C ASN A 74 14.14 6.18 -5.18
N GLY A 75 13.35 5.11 -5.15
CA GLY A 75 13.78 3.73 -4.90
C GLY A 75 14.08 3.38 -3.45
N LEU A 76 13.70 4.23 -2.50
CA LEU A 76 13.83 3.93 -1.07
C LEU A 76 12.58 3.23 -0.50
N GLY A 77 11.57 3.00 -1.34
CA GLY A 77 10.38 2.23 -1.00
C GLY A 77 10.65 0.72 -0.92
N TYR A 78 9.59 -0.06 -0.85
CA TYR A 78 9.65 -1.52 -0.69
C TYR A 78 8.52 -2.19 -1.49
N PRO A 79 8.60 -3.49 -1.80
CA PRO A 79 9.61 -4.47 -1.36
C PRO A 79 10.83 -4.63 -2.27
N ARG A 80 10.83 -4.07 -3.48
CA ARG A 80 11.86 -4.31 -4.51
C ARG A 80 12.74 -3.10 -4.82
N ASN A 81 12.50 -1.95 -4.18
CA ASN A 81 13.27 -0.73 -4.37
C ASN A 81 13.20 -0.23 -5.83
N LEU A 82 12.04 -0.37 -6.46
CA LEU A 82 11.81 0.09 -7.83
C LEU A 82 11.92 1.61 -7.90
N LYS A 83 12.49 2.10 -9.00
CA LYS A 83 12.72 3.54 -9.23
C LYS A 83 11.92 4.06 -10.40
N GLU A 84 11.42 5.29 -10.24
CA GLU A 84 10.80 6.06 -11.32
C GLU A 84 9.76 5.25 -12.12
N LYS A 85 10.02 5.02 -13.41
CA LYS A 85 9.11 4.34 -14.35
C LYS A 85 9.15 2.82 -14.24
N GLN A 86 10.03 2.24 -13.42
CA GLN A 86 9.95 0.82 -13.07
C GLN A 86 8.71 0.55 -12.22
N ILE A 87 8.22 1.55 -11.47
CA ILE A 87 7.01 1.45 -10.67
C ILE A 87 5.79 1.54 -11.60
N PRO A 88 4.86 0.56 -11.58
CA PRO A 88 3.64 0.62 -12.36
C PRO A 88 2.91 1.95 -12.15
N LEU A 89 2.37 2.52 -13.24
CA LEU A 89 1.69 3.82 -13.17
C LEU A 89 0.55 3.81 -12.15
N LEU A 90 -0.26 2.75 -12.14
CA LEU A 90 -1.39 2.64 -11.23
C LEU A 90 -0.93 2.52 -9.76
N ALA A 91 0.20 1.85 -9.50
CA ALA A 91 0.78 1.78 -8.16
C ALA A 91 1.28 3.14 -7.66
N ARG A 92 1.87 3.95 -8.56
CA ARG A 92 2.28 5.33 -8.22
C ARG A 92 1.09 6.22 -7.86
N ILE A 93 -0.05 6.05 -8.54
CA ILE A 93 -1.26 6.80 -8.21
C ILE A 93 -1.79 6.37 -6.83
N ILE A 94 -1.85 5.06 -6.55
CA ILE A 94 -2.27 4.54 -5.23
C ILE A 94 -1.34 5.03 -4.12
N ALA A 95 -0.02 5.04 -4.34
CA ALA A 95 0.96 5.51 -3.37
C ALA A 95 0.69 6.96 -2.93
N VAL A 96 0.30 7.83 -3.88
CA VAL A 96 -0.05 9.23 -3.60
C VAL A 96 -1.35 9.30 -2.80
N THR A 97 -2.38 8.52 -3.18
CA THR A 97 -3.67 8.53 -2.47
C THR A 97 -3.57 7.96 -1.06
N ASP A 98 -2.81 6.88 -0.86
CA ASP A 98 -2.57 6.26 0.46
C ASP A 98 -1.74 7.19 1.36
N ALA A 99 -0.74 7.87 0.81
CA ALA A 99 0.02 8.88 1.56
C ALA A 99 -0.89 10.02 2.03
N TYR A 100 -1.75 10.53 1.14
CA TYR A 100 -2.70 11.59 1.48
C TYR A 100 -3.68 11.14 2.58
N GLU A 101 -4.32 9.97 2.42
CA GLU A 101 -5.23 9.40 3.43
C GLU A 101 -4.52 9.20 4.77
N THR A 102 -3.27 8.72 4.74
CA THR A 102 -2.43 8.55 5.92
C THR A 102 -2.10 9.88 6.62
N MET A 103 -1.97 10.98 5.87
CA MET A 103 -1.67 12.30 6.42
C MET A 103 -2.89 12.94 7.09
N ILE A 104 -4.06 12.87 6.46
CA ILE A 104 -5.29 13.49 6.98
C ILE A 104 -6.08 12.59 7.93
N GLY A 105 -5.79 11.28 7.92
CA GLY A 105 -6.45 10.29 8.77
C GLY A 105 -5.96 10.33 10.22
N LYS A 106 -6.84 10.04 11.17
CA LYS A 106 -6.45 9.83 12.58
C LYS A 106 -5.77 8.47 12.72
N ARG A 107 -4.49 8.45 13.11
CA ARG A 107 -3.78 7.22 13.48
C ARG A 107 -3.66 7.11 15.00
N ASN A 108 -3.58 5.86 15.47
CA ASN A 108 -3.39 5.51 16.87
C ASN A 108 -2.18 6.22 17.51
N TYR A 109 -1.08 6.36 16.76
CA TYR A 109 0.19 6.89 17.27
C TYR A 109 0.63 8.22 16.62
N LYS A 110 -0.20 8.83 15.76
CA LYS A 110 0.13 10.09 15.05
C LYS A 110 -1.11 10.93 14.85
N GLU A 111 -1.01 12.21 15.22
CA GLU A 111 -2.07 13.19 14.93
C GLU A 111 -2.17 13.46 13.42
N SER A 112 -3.40 13.64 12.95
CA SER A 112 -3.70 14.01 11.57
C SER A 112 -3.24 15.43 11.29
N ILE A 113 -2.66 15.68 10.11
CA ILE A 113 -2.39 17.05 9.64
C ILE A 113 -3.59 17.61 8.87
N GLY A 114 -3.71 18.94 8.81
CA GLY A 114 -4.79 19.61 8.09
C GLY A 114 -4.68 19.44 6.58
N LYS A 115 -5.81 19.58 5.86
CA LYS A 115 -5.85 19.43 4.39
C LYS A 115 -4.95 20.40 3.63
N ASP A 116 -4.67 21.58 4.19
CA ASP A 116 -3.81 22.58 3.57
C ASP A 116 -2.32 22.22 3.72
N GLU A 117 -1.96 21.40 4.72
CA GLU A 117 -0.59 20.94 4.98
C GLU A 117 -0.27 19.61 4.28
N ALA A 118 -1.29 18.76 4.07
CA ALA A 118 -1.21 17.46 3.41
C ALA A 118 -1.08 17.56 1.88
#